data_AF-A0A7R7ZYE8-F1
#
_entry.id   AF-A0A7R7ZYE8-F1
#
_cell.length_a   1.000
_cell.length_b   1.000
_cell.length_c   1.000
_cell.angle_alpha   90.00
_cell.angle_beta   90.00
_cell.angle_gamma   90.00
#
_symmetry.space_group_name_H-M   'P 1'
#
loop_
_entity.id
_entity.type
_entity.pdbx_description
1 polymer ?
#
loop_
_entity_poly.entity_id
_entity_poly.type
_entity_poly.pdbx_seq_one_letter_code
_entity_poly.pdbx_strand_id
1 'polypeptide(L)'
;MLIRDHITHQEDDAPGKSKLKLLVPTVGTFFTPLYLVDAFRHQDAQRFISRRRFVAPSFNDIRLILNSAQLLGLARTTGVDLVTFDGDVTLYDDGACLTDDNPVILRIMRLLLQGQKVGIVTAAGYTDAAKYYERLKGLLDAMYESTEMTDAQRAGLVVMGGESNFLFRYDHASPSKLSYVPREEWLLEEMKTWQEGDITQLLDIAESSLRACASNLNLPVAVLRKDRAVGVYPTERGRISREQLEETVLVVQNTVERSEVGSRLPFCAFNGGNDVFVDIGDKSWGVRACQRYFGGIEPARTLHVGDQFLSAGANDFKARLASTTAWIASPAETVQLLDELQGI
;
A
#
# COMPACT_ATOMS: atom_id res chain seq x y z
N MET A 1 20.08 9.94 -20.13
CA MET A 1 18.78 10.32 -20.75
C MET A 1 17.72 10.34 -19.66
N LEU A 2 16.91 11.41 -19.60
CA LEU A 2 15.94 11.86 -18.56
C LEU A 2 15.85 11.12 -17.20
N ILE A 3 15.56 9.81 -17.19
CA ILE A 3 15.48 9.02 -15.94
C ILE A 3 16.80 9.06 -15.16
N ARG A 4 17.93 8.75 -15.82
CA ARG A 4 19.25 8.76 -15.18
C ARG A 4 19.66 10.16 -14.72
N ASP A 5 19.30 11.17 -15.50
CA ASP A 5 19.50 12.58 -15.13
C ASP A 5 18.74 12.92 -13.85
N HIS A 6 17.51 12.42 -13.70
CA HIS A 6 16.72 12.60 -12.49
C HIS A 6 17.33 11.89 -11.28
N ILE A 7 17.78 10.65 -11.44
CA ILE A 7 18.45 9.89 -10.37
C ILE A 7 19.72 10.61 -9.90
N THR A 8 20.58 11.05 -10.82
CA THR A 8 21.80 11.78 -10.46
C THR A 8 21.50 13.06 -9.67
N HIS A 9 20.47 13.82 -10.05
CA HIS A 9 20.07 15.00 -9.28
C HIS A 9 19.48 14.66 -7.90
N GLN A 10 18.91 13.47 -7.71
CA GLN A 10 18.46 12.99 -6.40
C GLN A 10 19.65 12.63 -5.52
N GLU A 11 20.66 11.97 -6.09
CA GLU A 11 21.89 11.59 -5.39
C GLU A 11 22.74 12.82 -4.98
N ASP A 12 22.78 13.85 -5.82
CA ASP A 12 23.53 15.11 -5.58
C ASP A 12 22.80 16.10 -4.63
N ASP A 13 21.72 15.68 -3.97
CA ASP A 13 20.84 16.54 -3.15
C ASP A 13 20.42 17.84 -3.87
N ALA A 14 20.19 17.73 -5.18
CA ALA A 14 19.66 18.78 -6.03
C ALA A 14 18.27 18.42 -6.63
N PRO A 15 17.33 17.86 -5.82
CA PRO A 15 16.01 17.49 -6.31
C PRO A 15 15.28 18.73 -6.82
N GLY A 16 14.61 18.63 -7.97
CA GLY A 16 13.93 19.77 -8.60
C GLY A 16 14.59 20.29 -9.88
N LYS A 17 15.88 20.03 -10.08
CA LYS A 17 16.66 20.62 -11.20
C LYS A 17 16.78 19.72 -12.43
N SER A 18 16.39 18.46 -12.33
CA SER A 18 16.46 17.55 -13.49
C SER A 18 15.47 17.94 -14.57
N LYS A 19 15.82 17.62 -15.83
CA LYS A 19 14.94 17.92 -16.96
C LYS A 19 13.61 17.17 -16.88
N LEU A 20 13.61 15.96 -16.30
CA LEU A 20 12.39 15.19 -16.10
C LEU A 20 11.42 15.87 -15.14
N LYS A 21 11.92 16.45 -14.04
CA LYS A 21 11.08 17.15 -13.06
C LYS A 21 10.43 18.40 -13.63
N LEU A 22 11.09 19.08 -14.56
CA LEU A 22 10.50 20.19 -15.30
C LEU A 22 9.36 19.75 -16.22
N LEU A 23 9.50 18.59 -16.88
CA LEU A 23 8.48 18.05 -17.79
C LEU A 23 7.31 17.40 -17.04
N VAL A 24 7.58 16.77 -15.90
CA VAL A 24 6.61 16.08 -15.06
C VAL A 24 6.80 16.56 -13.62
N PRO A 25 6.22 17.71 -13.22
CA PRO A 25 6.41 18.29 -11.88
C PRO A 25 6.02 17.35 -10.73
N THR A 26 5.12 16.41 -10.99
CA THR A 26 4.64 15.41 -10.02
C THR A 26 5.47 14.14 -9.96
N VAL A 27 6.57 14.04 -10.73
CA VAL A 27 7.50 12.89 -10.64
C VAL A 27 8.13 12.84 -9.26
N GLY A 28 8.11 11.65 -8.68
CA GLY A 28 8.65 11.35 -7.35
C GLY A 28 10.07 10.81 -7.41
N THR A 29 10.47 10.12 -6.36
CA THR A 29 11.80 9.50 -6.25
C THR A 29 11.90 8.23 -7.09
N PHE A 30 13.05 8.01 -7.73
CA PHE A 30 13.37 6.71 -8.33
C PHE A 30 14.40 6.00 -7.47
N PHE A 31 14.02 4.84 -6.92
CA PHE A 31 14.91 4.04 -6.08
C PHE A 31 15.80 3.09 -6.90
N THR A 32 15.47 2.88 -8.16
CA THR A 32 16.22 2.05 -9.10
C THR A 32 16.21 2.67 -10.51
N PRO A 33 17.20 2.34 -11.37
CA PRO A 33 17.11 2.66 -12.79
C PRO A 33 15.92 1.99 -13.46
N LEU A 34 15.24 2.70 -14.37
CA LEU A 34 14.13 2.15 -15.14
C LEU A 34 14.60 1.72 -16.53
N TYR A 35 14.63 0.40 -16.78
CA TYR A 35 15.02 -0.19 -18.07
C TYR A 35 13.87 -0.14 -19.09
N LEU A 36 13.38 1.06 -19.40
CA LEU A 36 12.15 1.29 -20.18
C LEU A 36 12.13 0.61 -21.56
N VAL A 37 13.27 0.55 -22.25
CA VAL A 37 13.37 -0.10 -23.57
C VAL A 37 13.18 -1.61 -23.46
N ASP A 38 13.81 -2.24 -22.47
CA ASP A 38 13.71 -3.69 -22.25
C ASP A 38 12.32 -4.06 -21.72
N ALA A 39 11.76 -3.24 -20.83
CA ALA A 39 10.41 -3.39 -20.34
C ALA A 39 9.36 -3.28 -21.46
N PHE A 40 9.53 -2.32 -22.37
CA PHE A 40 8.68 -2.20 -23.56
C PHE A 40 8.77 -3.46 -24.42
N ARG A 41 9.99 -3.95 -24.71
CA ARG A 41 10.19 -5.17 -25.51
C ARG A 41 9.56 -6.40 -24.84
N HIS A 42 9.67 -6.51 -23.52
CA HIS A 42 9.08 -7.60 -22.74
C HIS A 42 7.55 -7.59 -22.86
N GLN A 43 6.90 -6.46 -22.59
CA GLN A 43 5.44 -6.35 -22.69
C GLN A 43 4.95 -6.42 -24.14
N ASP A 44 5.69 -5.87 -25.11
CA ASP A 44 5.36 -5.97 -26.54
C ASP A 44 5.39 -7.40 -27.06
N ALA A 45 6.30 -8.24 -26.56
CA ALA A 45 6.38 -9.66 -26.96
C ALA A 45 5.13 -10.46 -26.53
N GLN A 46 4.48 -10.07 -25.44
CA GLN A 46 3.30 -10.74 -24.90
C GLN A 46 1.99 -10.14 -25.42
N ARG A 47 1.95 -8.81 -25.55
CA ARG A 47 0.73 -8.03 -25.82
C ARG A 47 0.65 -7.47 -27.22
N PHE A 48 1.72 -7.60 -28.01
CA PHE A 48 1.83 -7.13 -29.39
C PHE A 48 1.48 -5.63 -29.54
N ILE A 49 1.87 -4.83 -28.55
CA ILE A 49 1.58 -3.40 -28.41
C ILE A 49 1.87 -2.64 -29.71
N SER A 50 3.04 -2.88 -30.30
CA SER A 50 3.58 -2.22 -31.48
C SER A 50 3.00 -2.75 -32.81
N ARG A 51 2.36 -3.93 -32.79
CA ARG A 51 1.76 -4.55 -33.98
C ARG A 51 0.31 -4.14 -34.23
N ARG A 52 -0.33 -3.47 -33.27
CA ARG A 52 -1.70 -2.98 -33.40
C ARG A 52 -1.75 -1.89 -34.49
N ARG A 53 -2.69 -2.03 -35.43
CA ARG A 53 -2.84 -1.09 -36.57
C ARG A 53 -3.76 0.09 -36.28
N PHE A 54 -4.75 -0.10 -35.41
CA PHE A 54 -5.85 0.87 -35.20
C PHE A 54 -5.98 1.33 -33.75
N VAL A 55 -5.26 0.71 -32.82
CA VAL A 55 -5.33 0.99 -31.40
C VAL A 55 -3.93 1.32 -30.91
N ALA A 56 -3.74 2.56 -30.49
CA ALA A 56 -2.49 3.03 -29.89
C ALA A 56 -2.26 2.37 -28.51
N PRO A 57 -1.03 2.41 -27.96
CA PRO A 57 -0.78 2.03 -26.57
C PRO A 57 -1.73 2.72 -25.60
N SER A 58 -2.43 1.92 -24.80
CA SER A 58 -3.36 2.39 -23.78
C SER A 58 -2.65 2.79 -22.50
N PHE A 59 -3.37 3.44 -21.58
CA PHE A 59 -2.87 3.70 -20.23
C PHE A 59 -2.39 2.42 -19.53
N ASN A 60 -3.17 1.33 -19.63
CA ASN A 60 -2.80 0.05 -19.03
C ASN A 60 -1.54 -0.56 -19.65
N ASP A 61 -1.33 -0.39 -20.97
CA ASP A 61 -0.08 -0.82 -21.60
C ASP A 61 1.13 -0.09 -20.99
N ILE A 62 1.03 1.23 -20.84
CA ILE A 62 2.11 2.03 -20.22
C ILE A 62 2.33 1.66 -18.76
N ARG A 63 1.25 1.46 -17.98
CA ARG A 63 1.31 1.03 -16.57
C ARG A 63 2.06 -0.29 -16.44
N LEU A 64 1.74 -1.28 -17.27
CA LEU A 64 2.39 -2.59 -17.25
C LEU A 64 3.85 -2.51 -17.70
N ILE A 65 4.18 -1.68 -18.71
CA ILE A 65 5.57 -1.41 -19.08
C ILE A 65 6.35 -0.80 -17.91
N LEU A 66 5.75 0.12 -17.16
CA LEU A 66 6.40 0.72 -15.99
C LEU A 66 6.55 -0.28 -14.84
N ASN A 67 5.59 -1.19 -14.64
CA ASN A 67 5.74 -2.30 -13.68
C ASN A 67 6.94 -3.18 -14.06
N SER A 68 7.04 -3.64 -15.32
CA SER A 68 8.19 -4.41 -15.79
C SER A 68 9.51 -3.65 -15.66
N ALA A 69 9.52 -2.35 -15.97
CA ALA A 69 10.72 -1.53 -15.84
C ALA A 69 11.23 -1.45 -14.39
N GLN A 70 10.31 -1.42 -13.43
CA GLN A 70 10.61 -1.45 -12.00
C GLN A 70 11.14 -2.82 -11.55
N LEU A 71 10.52 -3.93 -12.01
CA LEU A 71 11.02 -5.28 -11.72
C LEU A 71 12.43 -5.50 -12.27
N LEU A 72 12.67 -5.09 -13.54
CA LEU A 72 14.00 -5.13 -14.14
C LEU A 72 14.99 -4.24 -13.38
N GLY A 73 14.55 -3.07 -12.91
CA GLY A 73 15.33 -2.16 -12.08
C GLY A 73 15.81 -2.85 -10.81
N LEU A 74 14.88 -3.43 -10.05
CA LEU A 74 15.17 -4.18 -8.83
C LEU A 74 16.10 -5.37 -9.12
N ALA A 75 15.69 -6.30 -9.98
CA ALA A 75 16.41 -7.55 -10.22
C ALA A 75 17.85 -7.34 -10.74
N ARG A 76 18.08 -6.32 -11.58
CA ARG A 76 19.40 -6.09 -12.20
C ARG A 76 20.36 -5.25 -11.36
N THR A 77 19.88 -4.58 -10.32
CA THR A 77 20.71 -3.63 -9.54
C THR A 77 20.86 -4.02 -8.09
N THR A 78 19.74 -4.29 -7.42
CA THR A 78 19.70 -4.43 -5.96
C THR A 78 19.19 -5.80 -5.51
N GLY A 79 18.30 -6.42 -6.27
CA GLY A 79 17.48 -7.54 -5.82
C GLY A 79 16.29 -7.05 -4.96
N VAL A 80 15.45 -7.99 -4.55
CA VAL A 80 14.26 -7.71 -3.72
C VAL A 80 14.38 -8.47 -2.41
N ASP A 81 14.40 -7.75 -1.30
CA ASP A 81 14.43 -8.32 0.05
C ASP A 81 13.09 -8.21 0.76
N LEU A 82 12.29 -7.21 0.41
CA LEU A 82 10.96 -6.98 0.96
C LEU A 82 9.96 -6.76 -0.16
N VAL A 83 8.88 -7.55 -0.16
CA VAL A 83 7.69 -7.27 -0.95
C VAL A 83 6.56 -6.86 0.00
N THR A 84 6.01 -5.68 -0.20
CA THR A 84 4.81 -5.26 0.51
C THR A 84 3.61 -5.30 -0.41
N PHE A 85 2.47 -5.70 0.11
CA PHE A 85 1.21 -5.78 -0.62
C PHE A 85 0.17 -4.91 0.06
N ASP A 86 -0.61 -4.19 -0.73
CA ASP A 86 -1.93 -3.78 -0.29
C ASP A 86 -2.86 -4.99 -0.12
N GLY A 87 -3.93 -4.82 0.67
CA GLY A 87 -4.97 -5.83 0.84
C GLY A 87 -5.96 -5.87 -0.32
N ASP A 88 -6.97 -5.00 -0.25
CA ASP A 88 -8.09 -4.97 -1.19
C ASP A 88 -7.63 -4.67 -2.63
N VAL A 89 -8.24 -5.37 -3.60
CA VAL A 89 -7.97 -5.30 -5.06
C VAL A 89 -6.54 -5.68 -5.48
N THR A 90 -5.70 -6.04 -4.51
CA THR A 90 -4.33 -6.49 -4.73
C THR A 90 -4.16 -7.97 -4.40
N LEU A 91 -4.56 -8.40 -3.20
CA LEU A 91 -4.50 -9.81 -2.77
C LEU A 91 -5.82 -10.55 -3.00
N TYR A 92 -6.93 -9.84 -2.84
CA TYR A 92 -8.30 -10.34 -2.98
C TYR A 92 -9.21 -9.24 -3.51
N ASP A 93 -10.38 -9.61 -4.03
CA ASP A 93 -11.35 -8.62 -4.50
C ASP A 93 -11.84 -7.71 -3.36
N ASP A 94 -12.36 -6.52 -3.71
CA ASP A 94 -12.78 -5.50 -2.75
C ASP A 94 -13.75 -6.05 -1.69
N GLY A 95 -13.36 -5.92 -0.41
CA GLY A 95 -14.15 -6.38 0.74
C GLY A 95 -14.14 -7.90 0.96
N ALA A 96 -13.39 -8.66 0.15
CA ALA A 96 -13.25 -10.10 0.29
C ALA A 96 -12.11 -10.49 1.26
N CYS A 97 -11.89 -11.80 1.39
CA CYS A 97 -10.83 -12.40 2.18
C CYS A 97 -9.92 -13.23 1.28
N LEU A 98 -8.67 -13.41 1.71
CA LEU A 98 -7.73 -14.31 1.07
C LEU A 98 -8.06 -15.76 1.44
N THR A 99 -8.76 -16.47 0.55
CA THR A 99 -9.10 -17.89 0.71
C THR A 99 -7.98 -18.80 0.20
N ASP A 100 -7.99 -20.05 0.66
CA ASP A 100 -6.99 -21.09 0.42
C ASP A 100 -6.76 -21.43 -1.06
N ASP A 101 -7.77 -21.25 -1.91
CA ASP A 101 -7.71 -21.47 -3.35
C ASP A 101 -7.08 -20.30 -4.13
N ASN A 102 -6.78 -19.17 -3.47
CA ASN A 102 -6.28 -18.00 -4.16
C ASN A 102 -4.85 -18.21 -4.68
N PRO A 103 -4.61 -18.07 -6.01
CA PRO A 103 -3.32 -18.37 -6.62
C PRO A 103 -2.16 -17.49 -6.12
N VAL A 104 -2.44 -16.34 -5.52
CA VAL A 104 -1.39 -15.45 -4.97
C VAL A 104 -0.65 -16.09 -3.80
N ILE A 105 -1.32 -16.98 -3.03
CA ILE A 105 -0.75 -17.60 -1.82
C ILE A 105 0.53 -18.35 -2.17
N LEU A 106 0.52 -19.17 -3.23
CA LEU A 106 1.69 -19.94 -3.65
C LEU A 106 2.88 -19.04 -4.01
N ARG A 107 2.63 -17.84 -4.56
CA ARG A 107 3.69 -16.89 -4.90
C ARG A 107 4.23 -16.18 -3.67
N ILE A 108 3.38 -15.82 -2.71
CA ILE A 108 3.82 -15.25 -1.43
C ILE A 108 4.64 -16.29 -0.64
N MET A 109 4.16 -17.53 -0.57
CA MET A 109 4.88 -18.64 0.06
C MET A 109 6.26 -18.83 -0.58
N ARG A 110 6.36 -18.75 -1.92
CA ARG A 110 7.64 -18.81 -2.64
C ARG A 110 8.60 -17.70 -2.21
N LEU A 111 8.13 -16.46 -2.09
CA LEU A 111 8.96 -15.34 -1.61
C LEU A 111 9.51 -15.64 -0.20
N LEU A 112 8.64 -16.07 0.71
CA LEU A 112 9.04 -16.40 2.09
C LEU A 112 10.04 -17.58 2.12
N LEU A 113 9.81 -18.64 1.32
CA LEU A 113 10.73 -19.77 1.19
C LEU A 113 12.10 -19.38 0.61
N GLN A 114 12.14 -18.35 -0.24
CA GLN A 114 13.39 -17.80 -0.76
C GLN A 114 14.07 -16.82 0.21
N GLY A 115 13.49 -16.60 1.39
CA GLY A 115 14.05 -15.76 2.46
C GLY A 115 13.68 -14.28 2.35
N GLN A 116 12.93 -13.88 1.33
CA GLN A 116 12.39 -12.53 1.26
C GLN A 116 11.36 -12.29 2.37
N LYS A 117 11.21 -11.03 2.74
CA LYS A 117 10.24 -10.55 3.71
C LYS A 117 8.97 -10.11 3.00
N VAL A 118 7.85 -10.29 3.68
CA VAL A 118 6.52 -9.93 3.18
C VAL A 118 5.83 -9.05 4.21
N GLY A 119 5.35 -7.89 3.77
CA GLY A 119 4.49 -7.01 4.57
C GLY A 119 3.13 -6.84 3.91
N ILE A 120 2.05 -7.11 4.63
CA ILE A 120 0.69 -6.80 4.14
C ILE A 120 0.27 -5.49 4.78
N VAL A 121 0.20 -4.41 4.00
CA VAL A 121 -0.11 -3.05 4.46
C VAL A 121 -1.54 -2.71 4.05
N THR A 122 -2.45 -2.59 5.00
CA THR A 122 -3.88 -2.42 4.73
C THR A 122 -4.48 -1.23 5.48
N ALA A 123 -5.44 -0.56 4.85
CA ALA A 123 -6.25 0.47 5.47
C ALA A 123 -7.16 -0.07 6.60
N ALA A 124 -7.44 -1.38 6.60
CA ALA A 124 -8.20 -2.00 7.69
C ALA A 124 -7.41 -1.89 9.02
N GLY A 125 -7.91 -1.06 9.93
CA GLY A 125 -7.31 -0.82 11.25
C GLY A 125 -8.07 -1.50 12.39
N TYR A 126 -7.73 -2.74 12.70
CA TYR A 126 -8.21 -3.50 13.85
C TYR A 126 -7.15 -3.57 14.94
N THR A 127 -7.57 -3.54 16.19
CA THR A 127 -6.68 -3.81 17.33
C THR A 127 -6.54 -5.30 17.61
N ASP A 128 -7.42 -6.12 17.03
CA ASP A 128 -7.51 -7.56 17.26
C ASP A 128 -6.94 -8.36 16.09
N ALA A 129 -5.98 -9.24 16.41
CA ALA A 129 -5.35 -10.15 15.46
C ALA A 129 -6.35 -11.10 14.78
N ALA A 130 -7.45 -11.47 15.46
CA ALA A 130 -8.44 -12.39 14.92
C ALA A 130 -9.11 -11.86 13.64
N LYS A 131 -9.33 -10.54 13.55
CA LYS A 131 -9.93 -9.92 12.36
C LYS A 131 -8.99 -9.92 11.16
N TYR A 132 -7.69 -9.76 11.39
CA TYR A 132 -6.68 -9.92 10.32
C TYR A 132 -6.58 -11.38 9.89
N TYR A 133 -6.67 -12.31 10.83
CA TYR A 133 -6.71 -13.73 10.50
C TYR A 133 -7.89 -14.09 9.60
N GLU A 134 -9.10 -13.58 9.88
CA GLU A 134 -10.26 -13.79 9.01
C GLU A 134 -10.01 -13.31 7.57
N ARG A 135 -9.41 -12.12 7.41
CA ARG A 135 -9.08 -11.56 6.09
C ARG A 135 -7.96 -12.31 5.38
N LEU A 136 -7.03 -12.93 6.10
CA LEU A 136 -5.80 -13.52 5.57
C LEU A 136 -5.70 -15.04 5.77
N LYS A 137 -6.84 -15.68 6.09
CA LYS A 137 -6.90 -17.08 6.55
C LYS A 137 -6.14 -18.03 5.65
N GLY A 138 -6.36 -17.97 4.33
CA GLY A 138 -5.74 -18.86 3.37
C GLY A 138 -4.21 -18.83 3.41
N LEU A 139 -3.61 -17.64 3.51
CA LEU A 139 -2.15 -17.50 3.60
C LEU A 139 -1.61 -17.97 4.95
N LEU A 140 -2.26 -17.57 6.05
CA LEU A 140 -1.80 -17.89 7.40
C LEU A 140 -1.88 -19.39 7.68
N ASP A 141 -2.94 -20.06 7.20
CA ASP A 141 -3.10 -21.51 7.29
C ASP A 141 -2.09 -22.23 6.40
N ALA A 142 -1.89 -21.78 5.15
CA ALA A 142 -0.87 -22.35 4.27
C ALA A 142 0.53 -22.24 4.86
N MET A 143 0.85 -21.12 5.52
CA MET A 143 2.08 -21.01 6.30
C MET A 143 2.08 -22.02 7.44
N TYR A 144 1.06 -22.03 8.30
CA TYR A 144 0.96 -22.94 9.46
C TYR A 144 1.16 -24.41 9.08
N GLU A 145 0.53 -24.87 8.01
CA GLU A 145 0.57 -26.26 7.55
C GLU A 145 1.87 -26.64 6.82
N SER A 146 2.62 -25.66 6.31
CA SER A 146 3.83 -25.94 5.53
C SER A 146 4.93 -26.61 6.35
N THR A 147 5.39 -27.79 5.94
CA THR A 147 6.53 -28.46 6.57
C THR A 147 7.89 -28.02 6.00
N GLU A 148 7.88 -27.20 4.95
CA GLU A 148 9.09 -26.75 4.24
C GLU A 148 9.66 -25.46 4.83
N MET A 149 8.84 -24.67 5.52
CA MET A 149 9.25 -23.37 6.07
C MET A 149 9.98 -23.51 7.41
N THR A 150 11.17 -22.91 7.46
CA THR A 150 11.91 -22.65 8.71
C THR A 150 11.26 -21.52 9.52
N ASP A 151 11.57 -21.46 10.81
CA ASP A 151 11.10 -20.39 11.70
C ASP A 151 11.52 -18.99 11.22
N ALA A 152 12.72 -18.87 10.65
CA ALA A 152 13.23 -17.61 10.11
C ALA A 152 12.45 -17.12 8.87
N GLN A 153 11.97 -18.06 8.05
CA GLN A 153 11.11 -17.75 6.88
C GLN A 153 9.69 -17.40 7.34
N ARG A 154 9.15 -18.11 8.35
CA ARG A 154 7.85 -17.79 8.97
C ARG A 154 7.83 -16.41 9.61
N ALA A 155 8.91 -16.06 10.31
CA ALA A 155 9.12 -14.72 10.86
C ALA A 155 9.27 -13.63 9.77
N GLY A 156 9.30 -14.01 8.50
CA GLY A 156 9.36 -13.10 7.36
C GLY A 156 8.03 -12.42 7.01
N LEU A 157 6.92 -12.77 7.66
CA LEU A 157 5.61 -12.13 7.43
C LEU A 157 5.24 -11.15 8.55
N VAL A 158 4.83 -9.94 8.17
CA VAL A 158 4.10 -9.00 9.03
C VAL A 158 2.85 -8.44 8.35
N VAL A 159 1.89 -8.02 9.16
CA VAL A 159 0.67 -7.32 8.74
C VAL A 159 0.66 -5.94 9.40
N MET A 160 0.68 -4.90 8.58
CA MET A 160 0.55 -3.50 8.99
C MET A 160 -0.89 -3.03 8.73
N GLY A 161 -1.62 -2.81 9.81
CA GLY A 161 -3.01 -2.41 9.81
C GLY A 161 -3.24 -0.93 10.09
N GLY A 162 -4.37 -0.41 9.62
CA GLY A 162 -4.72 1.02 9.72
C GLY A 162 -3.66 1.90 9.08
N GLU A 163 -3.18 1.46 7.91
CA GLU A 163 -2.07 1.99 7.12
C GLU A 163 -0.69 1.96 7.80
N SER A 164 -0.58 2.49 9.01
CA SER A 164 0.66 2.61 9.77
C SER A 164 0.43 2.63 11.29
N ASN A 165 -0.64 1.99 11.77
CA ASN A 165 -1.09 2.12 13.15
C ASN A 165 -0.92 0.86 14.00
N PHE A 166 -1.04 -0.33 13.42
CA PHE A 166 -0.93 -1.60 14.13
C PHE A 166 -0.04 -2.57 13.38
N LEU A 167 0.99 -3.11 14.05
CA LEU A 167 1.83 -4.15 13.45
C LEU A 167 1.55 -5.49 14.11
N PHE A 168 1.37 -6.52 13.29
CA PHE A 168 1.27 -7.91 13.73
C PHE A 168 2.35 -8.73 13.03
N ARG A 169 2.97 -9.65 13.77
CA ARG A 169 3.91 -10.63 13.22
C ARG A 169 3.27 -11.99 13.19
N TYR A 170 3.71 -12.83 12.25
CA TYR A 170 3.35 -14.25 12.28
C TYR A 170 3.78 -14.88 13.62
N ASP A 171 2.87 -15.63 14.22
CA ASP A 171 3.11 -16.37 15.46
C ASP A 171 2.42 -17.74 15.38
N HIS A 172 3.21 -18.78 15.24
CA HIS A 172 2.73 -20.15 15.09
C HIS A 172 1.90 -20.64 16.29
N ALA A 173 2.20 -20.14 17.50
CA ALA A 173 1.52 -20.54 18.73
C ALA A 173 0.19 -19.80 18.95
N SER A 174 0.00 -18.65 18.30
CA SER A 174 -1.23 -17.88 18.38
C SER A 174 -2.41 -18.61 17.74
N PRO A 175 -3.62 -18.59 18.33
CA PRO A 175 -4.83 -19.10 17.69
C PRO A 175 -5.11 -18.44 16.34
N SER A 176 -4.83 -17.13 16.24
CA SER A 176 -5.02 -16.33 15.02
C SER A 176 -3.78 -16.31 14.13
N LYS A 177 -2.73 -17.07 14.45
CA LYS A 177 -1.45 -17.12 13.71
C LYS A 177 -0.72 -15.78 13.62
N LEU A 178 -1.18 -14.80 14.39
CA LEU A 178 -0.68 -13.44 14.44
C LEU A 178 -0.59 -13.01 15.90
N SER A 179 0.48 -12.28 16.24
CA SER A 179 0.65 -11.61 17.53
C SER A 179 0.91 -10.13 17.31
N TYR A 180 0.33 -9.30 18.18
CA TYR A 180 0.56 -7.86 18.16
C TYR A 180 2.02 -7.54 18.49
N VAL A 181 2.61 -6.60 17.75
CA VAL A 181 3.95 -6.08 17.98
C VAL A 181 3.85 -4.69 18.63
N PRO A 182 4.39 -4.52 19.86
CA PRO A 182 4.45 -3.23 20.52
C PRO A 182 5.06 -2.13 19.66
N ARG A 183 4.53 -0.92 19.76
CA ARG A 183 4.84 0.20 18.85
C ARG A 183 6.30 0.62 18.93
N GLU A 184 6.88 0.56 20.11
CA GLU A 184 8.29 0.82 20.38
C GLU A 184 9.27 -0.03 19.54
N GLU A 185 8.84 -1.20 19.06
CA GLU A 185 9.70 -2.09 18.26
C GLU A 185 9.80 -1.66 16.78
N TRP A 186 8.82 -0.91 16.26
CA TRP A 186 8.71 -0.62 14.82
C TRP A 186 8.48 0.83 14.43
N LEU A 187 8.10 1.71 15.38
CA LEU A 187 7.90 3.12 15.08
C LEU A 187 9.17 3.76 14.50
N LEU A 188 8.96 4.54 13.45
CA LEU A 188 10.01 5.39 12.89
C LEU A 188 10.30 6.56 13.83
N GLU A 189 11.51 7.12 13.77
CA GLU A 189 11.90 8.24 14.62
C GLU A 189 10.99 9.45 14.42
N GLU A 190 10.57 9.73 13.18
CA GLU A 190 9.67 10.83 12.88
C GLU A 190 8.27 10.59 13.45
N MET A 191 7.78 9.35 13.48
CA MET A 191 6.48 9.02 14.07
C MET A 191 6.46 9.25 15.59
N LYS A 192 7.62 9.15 16.25
CA LYS A 192 7.75 9.44 17.69
C LYS A 192 7.66 10.93 18.00
N THR A 193 7.88 11.80 17.01
CA THR A 193 7.79 13.26 17.19
C THR A 193 6.36 13.79 17.06
N TRP A 194 5.42 12.97 16.58
CA TRP A 194 4.02 13.35 16.43
C TRP A 194 3.39 13.61 17.79
N GLN A 195 2.92 14.84 18.00
CA GLN A 195 2.37 15.27 19.27
C GLN A 195 0.93 14.75 19.44
N GLU A 196 0.62 14.19 20.61
CA GLU A 196 -0.74 13.71 20.92
C GLU A 196 -1.79 14.83 20.85
N GLY A 197 -1.40 16.07 21.14
CA GLY A 197 -2.25 17.25 20.96
C GLY A 197 -2.61 17.51 19.50
N ASP A 198 -1.65 17.39 18.58
CA ASP A 198 -1.90 17.52 17.14
C ASP A 198 -2.76 16.36 16.62
N ILE A 199 -2.52 15.13 17.09
CA ILE A 199 -3.31 13.95 16.71
C ILE A 199 -4.78 14.17 17.10
N THR A 200 -5.01 14.56 18.35
CA THR A 200 -6.36 14.83 18.88
C THR A 200 -7.03 15.94 18.07
N GLN A 201 -6.34 17.05 17.84
CA GLN A 201 -6.86 18.18 17.06
C GLN A 201 -7.24 17.80 15.63
N LEU A 202 -6.38 17.04 14.93
CA LEU A 202 -6.64 16.60 13.57
C LEU A 202 -7.88 15.71 13.51
N LEU A 203 -7.94 14.71 14.37
CA LEU A 203 -9.06 13.79 14.41
C LEU A 203 -10.37 14.48 14.84
N ASP A 204 -10.33 15.52 15.68
CA ASP A 204 -11.51 16.31 16.05
C ASP A 204 -12.05 17.12 14.85
N ILE A 205 -11.15 17.72 14.06
CA ILE A 205 -11.52 18.41 12.81
C ILE A 205 -12.11 17.42 11.81
N ALA A 206 -11.47 16.27 11.64
CA ALA A 206 -11.96 15.21 10.76
C ALA A 206 -13.34 14.72 11.21
N GLU A 207 -13.53 14.43 12.50
CA GLU A 207 -14.81 13.99 13.05
C GLU A 207 -15.92 15.01 12.84
N SER A 208 -15.64 16.29 13.12
CA SER A 208 -16.60 17.38 12.90
C SER A 208 -17.00 17.49 11.43
N SER A 209 -16.03 17.36 10.51
CA SER A 209 -16.28 17.38 9.08
C SER A 209 -17.11 16.18 8.61
N LEU A 210 -16.79 14.97 9.09
CA LEU A 210 -17.55 13.75 8.79
C LEU A 210 -18.99 13.86 9.26
N ARG A 211 -19.23 14.35 10.49
CA ARG A 211 -20.57 14.58 11.03
C ARG A 211 -21.35 15.61 10.22
N ALA A 212 -20.71 16.72 9.83
CA ALA A 212 -21.34 17.74 9.02
C ALA A 212 -21.73 17.21 7.62
N CYS A 213 -20.82 16.47 6.96
CA CYS A 213 -21.09 15.86 5.65
C CYS A 213 -22.20 14.81 5.74
N ALA A 214 -22.15 13.91 6.73
CA ALA A 214 -23.18 12.91 6.97
C ALA A 214 -24.56 13.54 7.20
N SER A 215 -24.63 14.63 7.97
CA SER A 215 -25.88 15.38 8.16
C SER A 215 -26.37 16.05 6.88
N ASN A 216 -25.46 16.63 6.08
CA ASN A 216 -25.81 17.34 4.85
C ASN A 216 -26.36 16.39 3.77
N LEU A 217 -25.76 15.20 3.65
CA LEU A 217 -26.16 14.17 2.71
C LEU A 217 -27.24 13.22 3.27
N ASN A 218 -27.70 13.44 4.52
CA ASN A 218 -28.63 12.59 5.24
C ASN A 218 -28.21 11.10 5.24
N LEU A 219 -26.92 10.84 5.48
CA LEU A 219 -26.36 9.50 5.46
C LEU A 219 -26.74 8.74 6.74
N PRO A 220 -27.20 7.47 6.63
CA PRO A 220 -27.49 6.62 7.77
C PRO A 220 -26.19 6.01 8.31
N VAL A 221 -25.34 6.83 8.92
CA VAL A 221 -24.04 6.45 9.45
C VAL A 221 -23.91 6.74 10.94
N ALA A 222 -23.07 5.95 11.60
CA ALA A 222 -22.54 6.22 12.93
C ALA A 222 -21.06 6.58 12.83
N VAL A 223 -20.56 7.35 13.79
CA VAL A 223 -19.15 7.74 13.88
C VAL A 223 -18.40 6.74 14.77
N LEU A 224 -17.21 6.32 14.34
CA LEU A 224 -16.28 5.54 15.14
C LEU A 224 -14.97 6.32 15.33
N ARG A 225 -14.63 6.63 16.57
CA ARG A 225 -13.35 7.23 16.96
C ARG A 225 -12.43 6.18 17.57
N LYS A 226 -11.18 6.12 17.09
CA LYS A 226 -10.08 5.30 17.61
C LYS A 226 -8.93 6.22 18.02
N ASP A 227 -7.88 5.65 18.60
CA ASP A 227 -6.70 6.40 19.07
C ASP A 227 -6.00 7.19 17.97
N ARG A 228 -6.00 6.66 16.73
CA ARG A 228 -5.30 7.25 15.58
C ARG A 228 -6.11 7.27 14.30
N ALA A 229 -7.43 7.16 14.44
CA ALA A 229 -8.33 7.14 13.31
C ALA A 229 -9.72 7.63 13.71
N VAL A 230 -10.45 8.22 12.78
CA VAL A 230 -11.87 8.50 12.94
C VAL A 230 -12.58 8.25 11.63
N GLY A 231 -13.79 7.69 11.69
CA GLY A 231 -14.54 7.37 10.48
C GLY A 231 -16.04 7.32 10.71
N VAL A 232 -16.75 7.16 9.60
CA VAL A 232 -18.19 6.90 9.56
C VAL A 232 -18.46 5.56 8.93
N TYR A 233 -19.35 4.79 9.52
CA TYR A 233 -19.76 3.48 9.03
C TYR A 233 -21.29 3.37 9.00
N PRO A 234 -21.88 2.60 8.07
CA PRO A 234 -23.32 2.52 7.89
C PRO A 234 -23.99 1.88 9.10
N THR A 235 -25.08 2.48 9.58
CA THR A 235 -25.94 1.88 10.62
C THR A 235 -26.83 0.77 10.06
N GLU A 236 -27.08 0.79 8.76
CA GLU A 236 -27.85 -0.21 8.03
C GLU A 236 -27.10 -0.66 6.77
N ARG A 237 -27.03 -1.98 6.54
CA ARG A 237 -26.30 -2.53 5.38
C ARG A 237 -26.89 -2.04 4.05
N GLY A 238 -26.02 -1.66 3.11
CA GLY A 238 -26.36 -1.40 1.70
C GLY A 238 -26.97 -0.02 1.39
N ARG A 239 -26.85 0.97 2.29
CA ARG A 239 -27.54 2.26 2.14
C ARG A 239 -26.72 3.43 1.57
N ILE A 240 -25.41 3.28 1.36
CA ILE A 240 -24.55 4.41 0.95
C ILE A 240 -24.00 4.11 -0.44
N SER A 241 -24.24 5.03 -1.38
CA SER A 241 -23.68 4.90 -2.73
C SER A 241 -22.19 5.23 -2.71
N ARG A 242 -21.45 4.73 -3.70
CA ARG A 242 -20.02 5.04 -3.82
C ARG A 242 -19.78 6.55 -3.91
N GLU A 243 -20.60 7.26 -4.68
CA GLU A 243 -20.50 8.71 -4.86
C GLU A 243 -20.66 9.47 -3.54
N GLN A 244 -21.51 8.99 -2.63
CA GLN A 244 -21.67 9.59 -1.31
C GLN A 244 -20.44 9.36 -0.42
N LEU A 245 -19.81 8.18 -0.52
CA LEU A 245 -18.56 7.88 0.18
C LEU A 245 -17.42 8.75 -0.38
N GLU A 246 -17.29 8.86 -1.71
CA GLU A 246 -16.27 9.71 -2.34
C GLU A 246 -16.45 11.20 -1.98
N GLU A 247 -17.68 11.72 -2.01
CA GLU A 247 -17.98 13.08 -1.57
C GLU A 247 -17.54 13.29 -0.11
N THR A 248 -17.85 12.32 0.77
CA THR A 248 -17.47 12.38 2.19
C THR A 248 -15.96 12.41 2.37
N VAL A 249 -15.22 11.57 1.61
CA VAL A 249 -13.73 11.56 1.60
C VAL A 249 -13.18 12.90 1.15
N LEU A 250 -13.65 13.43 0.02
CA LEU A 250 -13.14 14.68 -0.55
C LEU A 250 -13.41 15.88 0.39
N VAL A 251 -14.58 15.91 1.02
CA VAL A 251 -14.94 16.96 1.99
C VAL A 251 -14.04 16.92 3.22
N VAL A 252 -13.86 15.74 3.83
CA VAL A 252 -13.01 15.63 5.02
C VAL A 252 -11.55 15.87 4.69
N GLN A 253 -11.05 15.34 3.58
CA GLN A 253 -9.68 15.58 3.12
C GLN A 253 -9.40 17.07 2.94
N ASN A 254 -10.21 17.77 2.13
CA ASN A 254 -10.01 19.19 1.87
C ASN A 254 -10.15 20.04 3.15
N THR A 255 -11.00 19.64 4.10
CA THR A 255 -11.14 20.33 5.39
C THR A 255 -9.90 20.16 6.26
N VAL A 256 -9.38 18.94 6.38
CA VAL A 256 -8.18 18.66 7.18
C VAL A 256 -6.93 19.25 6.53
N GLU A 257 -6.75 19.15 5.21
CA GLU A 257 -5.61 19.72 4.48
C GLU A 257 -5.49 21.24 4.63
N ARG A 258 -6.62 21.94 4.81
CA ARG A 258 -6.67 23.40 5.02
C ARG A 258 -6.47 23.83 6.46
N SER A 259 -6.47 22.90 7.40
CA SER A 259 -6.23 23.20 8.81
C SER A 259 -4.72 23.35 9.09
N GLU A 260 -4.36 24.12 10.11
CA GLU A 260 -2.95 24.25 10.49
C GLU A 260 -2.33 22.89 10.88
N VAL A 261 -3.10 22.04 11.56
CA VAL A 261 -2.62 20.73 12.02
C VAL A 261 -2.44 19.73 10.87
N GLY A 262 -3.24 19.82 9.81
CA GLY A 262 -3.09 19.00 8.61
C GLY A 262 -1.77 19.24 7.86
N SER A 263 -1.10 20.38 8.11
CA SER A 263 0.25 20.64 7.60
C SER A 263 1.36 20.05 8.48
N ARG A 264 1.06 19.73 9.75
CA ARG A 264 2.02 19.22 10.74
C ARG A 264 2.01 17.69 10.86
N LEU A 265 0.88 17.05 10.58
CA LEU A 265 0.72 15.60 10.66
C LEU A 265 0.34 14.98 9.33
N PRO A 266 1.00 13.87 8.94
CA PRO A 266 0.51 13.07 7.83
C PRO A 266 -0.81 12.39 8.22
N PHE A 267 -1.72 12.30 7.26
CA PHE A 267 -2.97 11.59 7.39
C PHE A 267 -3.41 11.06 6.02
N CYS A 268 -4.32 10.08 6.03
CA CYS A 268 -5.01 9.61 4.84
C CYS A 268 -6.51 9.58 5.10
N ALA A 269 -7.28 10.15 4.19
CA ALA A 269 -8.73 9.98 4.14
C ALA A 269 -9.05 9.05 2.96
N PHE A 270 -9.86 8.01 3.19
CA PHE A 270 -10.14 7.03 2.15
C PHE A 270 -11.55 6.46 2.23
N ASN A 271 -12.01 5.97 1.07
CA ASN A 271 -13.24 5.21 0.92
C ASN A 271 -12.93 3.72 1.12
N GLY A 272 -13.49 3.11 2.15
CA GLY A 272 -13.34 1.67 2.45
C GLY A 272 -14.40 0.79 1.77
N GLY A 273 -15.03 1.27 0.71
CA GLY A 273 -16.07 0.57 -0.06
C GLY A 273 -17.47 0.63 0.56
N ASN A 274 -17.56 0.62 1.89
CA ASN A 274 -18.81 0.82 2.63
C ASN A 274 -18.71 1.83 3.79
N ASP A 275 -17.50 2.28 4.13
CA ASP A 275 -17.24 3.25 5.19
C ASP A 275 -16.23 4.31 4.71
N VAL A 276 -16.07 5.39 5.49
CA VAL A 276 -15.05 6.41 5.25
C VAL A 276 -14.25 6.59 6.52
N PHE A 277 -12.92 6.54 6.42
CA PHE A 277 -12.02 6.73 7.53
C PHE A 277 -10.96 7.78 7.22
N VAL A 278 -10.50 8.43 8.28
CA VAL A 278 -9.34 9.31 8.32
C VAL A 278 -8.37 8.71 9.33
N ASP A 279 -7.23 8.24 8.85
CA ASP A 279 -6.17 7.64 9.66
C ASP A 279 -4.99 8.62 9.79
N ILE A 280 -4.36 8.64 10.97
CA ILE A 280 -3.06 9.32 11.15
C ILE A 280 -1.98 8.45 10.50
N GLY A 281 -1.15 9.10 9.67
CA GLY A 281 -0.20 8.43 8.80
C GLY A 281 -0.79 8.08 7.44
N ASP A 282 0.00 7.39 6.62
CA ASP A 282 -0.41 6.86 5.32
C ASP A 282 0.38 5.57 4.99
N LYS A 283 0.02 4.85 3.91
CA LYS A 283 0.72 3.62 3.48
C LYS A 283 2.22 3.78 3.29
N SER A 284 2.73 4.98 2.98
CA SER A 284 4.19 5.18 2.89
C SER A 284 4.87 4.98 4.24
N TRP A 285 4.23 5.41 5.33
CA TRP A 285 4.69 5.16 6.70
C TRP A 285 4.61 3.69 7.06
N GLY A 286 3.56 2.99 6.61
CA GLY A 286 3.40 1.55 6.78
C GLY A 286 4.52 0.75 6.11
N VAL A 287 4.83 1.06 4.85
CA VAL A 287 5.93 0.43 4.10
C VAL A 287 7.27 0.71 4.78
N ARG A 288 7.53 1.95 5.20
CA ARG A 288 8.77 2.32 5.93
C ARG A 288 8.89 1.62 7.28
N ALA A 289 7.78 1.44 8.00
CA ALA A 289 7.76 0.68 9.24
C ALA A 289 8.09 -0.80 9.00
N CYS A 290 7.56 -1.42 7.93
CA CYS A 290 7.95 -2.77 7.53
C CYS A 290 9.45 -2.86 7.21
N GLN A 291 9.99 -1.90 6.43
CA GLN A 291 11.43 -1.79 6.15
C GLN A 291 12.26 -1.73 7.44
N ARG A 292 11.87 -0.86 8.39
CA ARG A 292 12.53 -0.65 9.69
C ARG A 292 12.45 -1.89 10.59
N TYR A 293 11.29 -2.56 10.62
CA TYR A 293 11.06 -3.75 11.44
C TYR A 293 11.95 -4.91 11.00
N PHE A 294 12.12 -5.12 9.70
CA PHE A 294 13.00 -6.15 9.15
C PHE A 294 14.49 -5.78 9.11
N GLY A 295 14.93 -4.87 9.98
CA GLY A 295 16.35 -4.51 10.12
C GLY A 295 16.79 -3.34 9.24
N GLY A 296 15.87 -2.54 8.70
CA GLY A 296 16.19 -1.37 7.89
C GLY A 296 16.44 -1.71 6.42
N ILE A 297 15.56 -2.50 5.80
CA ILE A 297 15.64 -2.83 4.38
C ILE A 297 15.50 -1.54 3.55
N GLU A 298 16.43 -1.32 2.61
CA GLU A 298 16.45 -0.11 1.81
C GLU A 298 15.23 0.00 0.87
N PRO A 299 14.73 1.22 0.59
CA PRO A 299 13.71 1.46 -0.44
C PRO A 299 14.04 0.86 -1.81
N ALA A 300 15.32 0.86 -2.19
CA ALA A 300 15.80 0.29 -3.45
C ALA A 300 15.81 -1.24 -3.47
N ARG A 301 15.57 -1.91 -2.33
CA ARG A 301 15.42 -3.37 -2.19
C ARG A 301 13.98 -3.76 -1.82
N THR A 302 13.06 -2.80 -1.88
CA THR A 302 11.66 -2.97 -1.51
C THR A 302 10.75 -2.78 -2.72
N LEU A 303 9.85 -3.73 -2.94
CA LEU A 303 8.75 -3.61 -3.91
C LEU A 303 7.43 -3.48 -3.16
N HIS A 304 6.68 -2.42 -3.42
CA HIS A 304 5.27 -2.35 -3.04
C HIS A 304 4.38 -2.75 -4.21
N VAL A 305 3.32 -3.50 -3.94
CA VAL A 305 2.32 -3.94 -4.90
C VAL A 305 0.97 -3.45 -4.40
N GLY A 306 0.29 -2.60 -5.17
CA GLY A 306 -0.98 -2.01 -4.73
C GLY A 306 -1.80 -1.43 -5.90
N ASP A 307 -3.07 -1.10 -5.65
CA ASP A 307 -3.96 -0.48 -6.63
C ASP A 307 -4.12 1.03 -6.41
N GLN A 308 -3.81 1.83 -7.43
CA GLN A 308 -3.97 3.29 -7.42
C GLN A 308 -5.24 3.76 -8.18
N PHE A 309 -6.12 2.85 -8.65
CA PHE A 309 -7.37 3.20 -9.32
C PHE A 309 -8.50 3.57 -8.35
N LEU A 310 -8.56 2.92 -7.17
CA LEU A 310 -9.64 3.11 -6.22
C LEU A 310 -9.46 4.33 -5.30
N SER A 311 -8.38 5.07 -5.43
CA SER A 311 -7.96 6.06 -4.44
C SER A 311 -8.43 7.49 -4.75
N ALA A 312 -9.74 7.77 -4.70
CA ALA A 312 -10.10 9.12 -4.23
C ALA A 312 -9.65 9.17 -2.77
N GLY A 313 -8.61 9.97 -2.49
CA GLY A 313 -7.85 9.92 -1.23
C GLY A 313 -6.39 9.47 -1.33
N ALA A 314 -5.92 9.01 -2.50
CA ALA A 314 -4.51 8.74 -2.79
C ALA A 314 -3.78 7.71 -1.88
N ASN A 315 -4.51 6.78 -1.25
CA ASN A 315 -3.97 5.84 -0.26
C ASN A 315 -2.72 5.07 -0.77
N ASP A 316 -2.86 4.29 -1.86
CA ASP A 316 -1.73 3.52 -2.45
C ASP A 316 -0.72 4.38 -3.21
N PHE A 317 -1.14 5.53 -3.69
CA PHE A 317 -0.25 6.47 -4.38
C PHE A 317 0.88 6.94 -3.47
N LYS A 318 0.66 7.02 -2.15
CA LYS A 318 1.69 7.43 -1.18
C LYS A 318 2.79 6.39 -1.01
N ALA A 319 2.51 5.10 -1.20
CA ALA A 319 3.52 4.04 -1.02
C ALA A 319 4.76 4.23 -1.93
N ARG A 320 4.59 4.86 -3.11
CA ARG A 320 5.70 5.19 -4.02
C ARG A 320 6.72 6.20 -3.46
N LEU A 321 6.41 6.84 -2.33
CA LEU A 321 7.33 7.70 -1.60
C LEU A 321 8.30 6.89 -0.72
N ALA A 322 7.99 5.62 -0.45
CA ALA A 322 8.74 4.75 0.45
C ALA A 322 9.52 3.63 -0.27
N SER A 323 9.10 3.23 -1.47
CA SER A 323 9.74 2.16 -2.23
C SER A 323 9.40 2.20 -3.72
N THR A 324 10.04 1.33 -4.50
CA THR A 324 9.55 0.97 -5.84
C THR A 324 8.11 0.44 -5.73
N THR A 325 7.22 0.77 -6.68
CA THR A 325 5.79 0.43 -6.59
C THR A 325 5.22 -0.07 -7.92
N ALA A 326 4.76 -1.32 -7.96
CA ALA A 326 3.97 -1.83 -9.06
C ALA A 326 2.49 -1.46 -8.87
N TRP A 327 1.90 -0.82 -9.89
CA TRP A 327 0.48 -0.48 -9.88
C TRP A 327 -0.32 -1.60 -10.54
N ILE A 328 -1.12 -2.27 -9.73
CA ILE A 328 -1.96 -3.42 -10.10
C ILE A 328 -3.43 -3.01 -10.15
N ALA A 329 -4.22 -3.65 -11.01
CA ALA A 329 -5.67 -3.41 -11.13
C ALA A 329 -6.55 -4.61 -10.71
N SER A 330 -5.93 -5.73 -10.32
CA SER A 330 -6.63 -6.94 -9.87
C SER A 330 -5.68 -7.96 -9.23
N PRO A 331 -6.18 -8.91 -8.42
CA PRO A 331 -5.39 -10.03 -7.92
C PRO A 331 -4.70 -10.86 -9.02
N ALA A 332 -5.31 -10.96 -10.20
CA ALA A 332 -4.72 -11.67 -11.35
C ALA A 332 -3.45 -10.98 -11.88
N GLU A 333 -3.43 -9.64 -11.88
CA GLU A 333 -2.24 -8.87 -12.25
C GLU A 333 -1.15 -8.97 -11.17
N THR A 334 -1.50 -9.08 -9.88
CA THR A 334 -0.53 -9.40 -8.80
C THR A 334 0.16 -10.74 -9.09
N VAL A 335 -0.61 -11.77 -9.45
CA VAL A 335 -0.06 -13.08 -9.81
C VAL A 335 0.89 -12.97 -11.01
N GLN A 336 0.49 -12.27 -12.08
CA GLN A 336 1.34 -12.05 -13.25
C GLN A 336 2.64 -11.33 -12.88
N LEU A 337 2.56 -10.28 -12.05
CA LEU A 337 3.72 -9.53 -11.59
C LEU A 337 4.70 -10.42 -10.80
N LEU A 338 4.20 -11.26 -9.89
CA LEU A 338 5.03 -12.13 -9.08
C LEU A 338 5.66 -13.27 -9.90
N ASP A 339 4.96 -13.77 -10.92
CA ASP A 339 5.50 -14.74 -11.87
C ASP A 339 6.56 -14.09 -12.79
N GLU A 340 6.36 -12.83 -13.19
CA GLU A 340 7.37 -12.04 -13.92
C GLU A 340 8.62 -11.80 -13.06
N LEU A 341 8.46 -11.41 -11.79
CA LEU A 341 9.57 -11.22 -10.85
C LEU A 341 10.40 -12.50 -10.67
N GLN A 342 9.77 -13.68 -10.74
CA GLN A 342 10.50 -14.96 -10.69
C GLN A 342 11.30 -15.23 -11.97
N GLY A 343 10.79 -14.77 -13.12
CA GLY A 343 11.38 -15.04 -14.44
C GLY A 343 12.50 -14.08 -14.85
N ILE A 344 12.73 -13.01 -14.09
CA ILE A 344 13.76 -11.99 -14.32
C ILE A 344 14.99 -12.28 -13.46
#